data_AF-A0A4Q9LGZ8-F1
#
_entry.id   AF-A0A4Q9LGZ8-F1
#
_cell.length_a   1.000
_cell.length_b   1.000
_cell.length_c   1.000
_cell.angle_alpha   90.00
_cell.angle_beta   90.00
_cell.angle_gamma   90.00
#
_symmetry.space_group_name_H-M   'P 1'
#
loop_
_entity.id
_entity.type
_entity.pdbx_description
1 polymer ?
#
loop_
_entity_poly.entity_id
_entity_poly.type
_entity_poly.pdbx_seq_one_letter_code
_entity_poly.pdbx_strand_id
1 'polypeptide(L)'
;MLLQLLDCLEKSKEISSRRVAILKVENTNKTHLALIKGFLKVKYRLVEEVTKKSLEEAQLAKLYNEIEKRKHHIKLYNARKNELVSVSDSSRWLKRGNIRPRNEAV
;
A
#
# COMPACT_ATOMS: atom_id res chain seq x y z
N MET A 1 -1.89 -8.79 3.09
CA MET A 1 -1.92 -10.24 3.42
C MET A 1 -3.06 -10.96 2.72
N LEU A 2 -4.34 -10.63 2.98
CA LEU A 2 -5.48 -11.33 2.35
C LEU A 2 -5.55 -11.20 0.81
N LEU A 3 -5.36 -10.00 0.26
CA LEU A 3 -5.33 -9.81 -1.20
C LEU A 3 -4.22 -10.66 -1.86
N GLN A 4 -3.02 -10.64 -1.27
CA GLN A 4 -1.89 -11.44 -1.77
C GLN A 4 -2.16 -12.95 -1.66
N LEU A 5 -2.82 -13.41 -0.60
CA LEU A 5 -3.24 -14.82 -0.47
C LEU A 5 -4.23 -15.19 -1.58
N LEU A 6 -5.23 -14.34 -1.82
CA LEU A 6 -6.21 -14.54 -2.88
C LEU A 6 -5.53 -14.64 -4.26
N ASP A 7 -4.64 -13.70 -4.57
CA ASP A 7 -3.89 -13.71 -5.83
C ASP A 7 -3.03 -14.97 -5.98
N CYS A 8 -2.40 -15.44 -4.90
CA CYS A 8 -1.62 -16.68 -4.91
C CYS A 8 -2.50 -17.92 -5.19
N LEU A 9 -3.69 -17.98 -4.59
CA LEU A 9 -4.64 -19.06 -4.81
C LEU A 9 -5.16 -19.04 -6.25
N GLU A 10 -5.53 -17.87 -6.77
CA GLU A 10 -6.03 -17.68 -8.13
C GLU A 10 -4.97 -18.06 -9.19
N LYS A 11 -3.72 -17.63 -9.02
CA LYS A 11 -2.62 -17.89 -10.00
C LYS A 11 -2.30 -19.37 -10.21
N SER A 12 -2.58 -20.22 -9.23
CA SER A 12 -2.15 -21.62 -9.23
C SER A 12 -3.32 -22.60 -9.05
N LYS A 13 -4.55 -22.12 -9.29
CA LYS A 13 -5.77 -22.93 -9.22
C LYS A 13 -5.80 -24.03 -10.28
N GLU A 14 -5.21 -23.78 -11.45
CA GLU A 14 -5.20 -24.73 -12.58
C GLU A 14 -4.35 -25.97 -12.28
N ILE A 15 -3.34 -25.81 -11.44
CA ILE A 15 -2.38 -26.87 -11.10
C ILE A 15 -2.76 -27.56 -9.78
N SER A 16 -3.68 -27.00 -8.99
CA SER A 16 -4.00 -27.48 -7.65
C SER A 16 -5.50 -27.57 -7.38
N SER A 17 -6.01 -28.81 -7.37
CA SER A 17 -7.39 -29.12 -6.98
C SER A 17 -7.74 -28.63 -5.58
N ARG A 18 -6.78 -28.67 -4.63
CA ARG A 18 -6.94 -28.12 -3.29
C ARG A 18 -7.22 -26.63 -3.31
N ARG A 19 -6.50 -25.84 -4.13
CA ARG A 19 -6.71 -24.39 -4.23
C ARG A 19 -8.07 -24.05 -4.83
N VAL A 20 -8.53 -24.82 -5.83
CA VAL A 20 -9.88 -24.68 -6.37
C VAL A 20 -10.94 -24.94 -5.31
N ALA A 21 -10.79 -26.02 -4.54
CA ALA A 21 -11.72 -26.33 -3.45
C ALA A 21 -11.75 -25.23 -2.39
N ILE A 22 -10.59 -24.70 -1.98
CA ILE A 22 -10.50 -23.56 -1.05
C ILE A 22 -11.24 -22.35 -1.62
N LEU A 23 -10.94 -21.93 -2.85
CA LEU A 23 -11.61 -20.79 -3.48
C LEU A 23 -13.13 -20.99 -3.55
N LYS A 24 -13.61 -22.21 -3.83
CA LYS A 24 -15.04 -22.51 -3.86
C LYS A 24 -15.67 -22.35 -2.48
N VAL A 25 -15.06 -22.89 -1.43
CA VAL A 25 -15.57 -22.80 -0.05
C VAL A 25 -15.60 -21.34 0.42
N GLU A 26 -14.51 -20.60 0.21
CA GLU A 26 -14.39 -19.19 0.59
C GLU A 26 -15.46 -18.32 -0.09
N ASN A 27 -15.70 -18.53 -1.39
CA ASN A 27 -16.74 -17.83 -2.13
C ASN A 27 -18.16 -18.22 -1.68
N THR A 28 -18.41 -19.51 -1.42
CA THR A 28 -19.72 -20.00 -0.97
C THR A 28 -20.09 -19.40 0.39
N ASN A 29 -19.12 -19.36 1.31
CA ASN A 29 -19.30 -18.82 2.66
C ASN A 29 -19.21 -17.29 2.71
N LYS A 30 -18.93 -16.62 1.58
CA LYS A 30 -18.75 -15.16 1.50
C LYS A 30 -17.80 -14.62 2.57
N THR A 31 -16.69 -15.32 2.79
CA THR A 31 -15.72 -14.94 3.81
C THR A 31 -15.07 -13.60 3.50
N HIS A 32 -14.30 -13.06 4.46
CA HIS A 32 -13.49 -11.87 4.23
C HIS A 32 -12.51 -12.01 3.07
N LEU A 33 -12.02 -13.23 2.78
CA LEU A 33 -11.13 -13.47 1.64
C LEU A 33 -11.86 -13.26 0.30
N ALA A 34 -13.09 -13.76 0.17
CA ALA A 34 -13.91 -13.58 -1.03
C ALA A 34 -14.31 -12.11 -1.24
N LEU A 35 -14.58 -11.39 -0.15
CA LEU A 35 -15.05 -10.00 -0.21
C LEU A 35 -13.93 -8.95 -0.28
N ILE A 36 -12.66 -9.35 -0.14
CA ILE A 36 -11.53 -8.41 0.03
C ILE A 36 -11.40 -7.43 -1.14
N LYS A 37 -11.50 -7.90 -2.39
CA LYS A 37 -11.36 -7.04 -3.59
C LYS A 37 -12.48 -6.00 -3.61
N GLY A 38 -13.72 -6.39 -3.34
CA GLY A 38 -14.86 -5.47 -3.27
C GLY A 38 -14.74 -4.44 -2.14
N PHE A 39 -14.36 -4.88 -0.94
CA PHE A 39 -14.14 -4.01 0.20
C PHE A 39 -13.06 -2.95 -0.09
N LEU A 40 -11.94 -3.34 -0.71
CA LEU A 40 -10.85 -2.43 -1.04
C LEU A 40 -11.28 -1.40 -2.10
N LYS A 41 -12.03 -1.81 -3.12
CA LYS A 41 -12.60 -0.89 -4.13
C LYS A 41 -13.45 0.20 -3.48
N VAL A 42 -14.35 -0.17 -2.57
CA VAL A 42 -15.20 0.80 -1.86
C VAL A 42 -14.39 1.68 -0.91
N LYS A 43 -13.51 1.09 -0.10
CA LYS A 43 -12.74 1.81 0.93
C LYS A 43 -11.81 2.88 0.36
N TYR A 44 -11.20 2.60 -0.79
CA TYR A 44 -10.22 3.48 -1.42
C TYR A 44 -10.71 4.11 -2.72
N ARG A 45 -11.99 3.90 -3.09
CA ARG A 45 -12.61 4.42 -4.31
C ARG A 45 -11.82 4.07 -5.58
N LEU A 46 -11.38 2.81 -5.67
CA LEU A 46 -10.63 2.30 -6.82
C LEU A 46 -11.61 1.96 -7.96
N VAL A 47 -11.35 2.51 -9.15
CA VAL A 47 -12.15 2.25 -10.36
C VAL A 47 -11.64 1.00 -11.09
N GLU A 48 -10.32 0.84 -11.18
CA GLU A 48 -9.67 -0.27 -11.86
C GLU A 48 -9.61 -1.56 -11.01
N GLU A 49 -8.97 -2.58 -11.57
CA GLU A 49 -8.69 -3.83 -10.86
C GLU A 49 -7.76 -3.57 -9.66
N VAL A 50 -8.05 -4.22 -8.52
CA VAL A 50 -7.29 -4.02 -7.28
C VAL A 50 -5.96 -4.77 -7.39
N THR A 51 -4.94 -4.05 -7.84
CA THR A 51 -3.56 -4.53 -7.84
C THR A 51 -2.85 -4.10 -6.57
N LYS A 52 -1.76 -4.79 -6.20
CA LYS A 52 -0.93 -4.40 -5.05
C LYS A 52 -0.46 -2.94 -5.15
N LYS A 53 0.00 -2.54 -6.35
CA LYS A 53 0.53 -1.19 -6.60
C LYS A 53 -0.55 -0.11 -6.46
N SER A 54 -1.70 -0.28 -7.12
CA SER A 54 -2.81 0.68 -7.01
C SER A 54 -3.33 0.81 -5.58
N LEU A 55 -3.34 -0.28 -4.82
CA LEU A 55 -3.71 -0.26 -3.41
C LEU A 55 -2.70 0.54 -2.56
N GLU A 56 -1.40 0.31 -2.75
CA GLU A 56 -0.34 1.04 -2.04
C GLU A 56 -0.42 2.54 -2.32
N GLU A 57 -0.60 2.94 -3.58
CA GLU A 57 -0.77 4.33 -3.99
C GLU A 57 -2.00 4.98 -3.34
N ALA A 58 -3.15 4.30 -3.35
CA ALA A 58 -4.37 4.83 -2.75
C ALA A 58 -4.30 4.92 -1.22
N GLN A 59 -3.62 3.96 -0.58
CA GLN A 59 -3.36 3.99 0.86
C GLN A 59 -2.46 5.17 1.23
N LEU A 60 -1.39 5.39 0.47
CA LEU A 60 -0.49 6.52 0.65
C LEU A 60 -1.22 7.84 0.46
N ALA A 61 -2.00 7.99 -0.63
CA ALA A 61 -2.78 9.18 -0.89
C ALA A 61 -3.75 9.50 0.25
N LYS A 62 -4.47 8.49 0.75
CA LYS A 62 -5.38 8.68 1.89
C LYS A 62 -4.64 9.11 3.16
N LEU A 63 -3.55 8.42 3.51
CA LEU A 63 -2.72 8.76 4.67
C LEU A 63 -2.21 10.19 4.60
N TYR A 64 -1.72 10.58 3.43
CA TYR A 64 -1.19 11.91 3.17
C TYR A 64 -2.25 13.00 3.31
N ASN A 65 -3.45 12.79 2.77
CA ASN A 65 -4.58 13.69 2.94
C ASN A 65 -5.02 13.81 4.41
N GLU A 66 -4.92 12.74 5.20
CA GLU A 66 -5.22 12.77 6.63
C GLU A 66 -4.16 13.55 7.43
N ILE A 67 -2.88 13.37 7.12
CA ILE A 67 -1.77 14.08 7.78
C ILE A 67 -1.83 15.57 7.47
N GLU A 68 -2.10 15.96 6.22
CA GLU A 68 -2.20 17.37 5.81
C GLU A 68 -3.27 18.13 6.62
N LYS A 69 -4.36 17.45 6.97
CA LYS A 69 -5.47 18.02 7.77
C LYS A 69 -5.16 18.13 9.26
N ARG A 70 -4.07 17.54 9.77
CA ARG A 70 -3.71 17.57 11.19
C ARG A 70 -2.93 18.86 11.51
N LYS A 71 -3.48 19.67 12.43
CA LYS A 71 -2.91 20.96 12.88
C LYS A 71 -1.41 20.90 13.23
N HIS A 72 -0.98 19.86 13.92
CA HIS A 72 0.42 19.73 14.37
C HIS A 72 1.39 19.29 13.26
N HIS A 73 0.90 18.68 12.18
CA HIS A 73 1.74 18.15 11.10
C HIS A 73 1.77 19.05 9.86
N ILE A 74 0.90 20.06 9.78
CA ILE A 74 0.80 20.94 8.62
C ILE A 74 2.12 21.68 8.29
N LYS A 75 2.93 22.03 9.30
CA LYS A 75 4.25 22.67 9.08
C LYS A 75 5.22 21.76 8.31
N LEU A 76 5.31 20.48 8.70
CA LEU A 76 6.13 19.49 8.01
C LEU A 76 5.59 19.19 6.60
N TYR A 77 4.27 19.18 6.46
CA TYR A 77 3.62 18.93 5.17
C TYR A 77 3.80 20.09 4.19
N ASN A 78 3.75 21.34 4.67
CA ASN A 78 4.08 22.52 3.87
C ASN A 78 5.55 22.52 3.45
N ALA A 79 6.46 22.07 4.30
CA ALA A 79 7.87 21.93 3.94
C ALA A 79 8.07 20.94 2.79
N ARG A 80 7.31 19.83 2.75
CA ARG A 80 7.35 18.88 1.62
C ARG A 80 6.93 19.51 0.28
N LYS A 81 6.07 20.54 0.28
CA LYS A 81 5.66 21.24 -0.95
C LYS A 81 6.78 22.11 -1.53
N ASN A 82 7.84 22.36 -0.77
CA ASN A 82 9.01 23.09 -1.26
C ASN A 82 9.89 22.16 -2.10
N GLU A 83 10.16 22.56 -3.34
CA GLU A 83 11.00 21.80 -4.29
C GLU A 83 12.42 21.56 -3.78
N LEU A 84 12.93 22.42 -2.89
CA LEU A 84 14.26 22.28 -2.29
C LEU A 84 14.30 21.26 -1.14
N VAL A 85 13.15 20.74 -0.68
CA VAL A 85 13.06 19.85 0.48
C VAL A 85 12.86 18.41 0.02
N SER A 86 13.90 17.61 0.21
CA SER A 86 13.87 16.17 -0.04
C SER A 86 13.48 15.39 1.22
N VAL A 87 12.31 14.74 1.18
CA VAL A 87 11.84 13.86 2.27
C VAL A 87 12.75 12.63 2.40
N SER A 88 13.26 12.10 1.28
CA SER A 88 14.17 10.95 1.29
C SER A 88 15.49 11.29 1.98
N ASP A 89 16.07 12.44 1.69
CA ASP A 89 17.37 12.83 2.27
C ASP A 89 17.22 13.15 3.76
N SER A 90 16.13 13.84 4.13
CA SER A 90 15.78 14.09 5.52
C SER A 90 15.61 12.78 6.31
N SER A 91 14.90 11.79 5.73
CA SER A 91 14.74 10.48 6.37
C SER A 91 16.05 9.71 6.44
N ARG A 92 16.92 9.84 5.43
CA ARG A 92 18.24 9.16 5.38
C ARG A 92 19.16 9.74 6.46
N TRP A 93 19.17 11.06 6.64
CA TRP A 93 19.87 11.74 7.72
C TRP A 93 19.34 11.34 9.10
N LEU A 94 18.01 11.30 9.31
CA LEU A 94 17.44 10.84 10.59
C LEU A 94 17.81 9.40 10.93
N LYS A 95 17.90 8.50 9.93
CA LYS A 95 18.27 7.10 10.15
C LYS A 95 19.78 6.87 10.34
N ARG A 96 20.62 7.66 9.68
CA ARG A 96 22.07 7.41 9.60
C ARG A 96 22.93 8.49 10.27
N GLY A 97 22.33 9.57 10.75
CA GLY A 97 23.03 10.76 11.22
C GLY A 97 23.81 11.44 10.09
N ASN A 98 24.97 11.99 10.46
CA ASN A 98 25.85 12.65 9.50
C ASN A 98 26.46 11.62 8.55
N ILE A 99 26.11 11.71 7.26
CA ILE A 99 26.58 10.79 6.24
C ILE A 99 27.98 11.24 5.81
N ARG A 100 28.93 10.31 5.72
CA ARG A 100 30.25 10.63 5.18
C ARG A 100 30.11 10.99 3.69
N PRO A 101 30.84 12.00 3.17
CA PRO A 101 30.73 12.43 1.76
C PRO A 101 30.86 11.28 0.76
N ARG A 102 31.73 10.30 1.02
CA ARG A 102 31.93 9.12 0.16
C ARG A 102 30.69 8.22 0.03
N ASN A 103 29.77 8.29 0.98
CA ASN A 103 28.55 7.49 1.00
C ASN A 103 27.34 8.23 0.43
N GLU A 104 27.43 9.52 0.09
CA GLU A 104 26.29 10.31 -0.42
C GLU A 104 25.97 10.02 -1.88
N ALA A 105 26.95 9.58 -2.68
CA ALA A 105 26.81 9.26 -4.10
C ALA A 105 26.32 7.83 -4.40
N VAL A 106 25.87 7.08 -3.38
CA VAL A 106 25.36 5.70 -3.46
C VAL A 106 23.88 5.67 -3.05
#